data_AF-A0A2V2RSM8-F1
#
_entry.id   AF-A0A2V2RSM8-F1
#
_cell.length_a   1.000
_cell.length_b   1.000
_cell.length_c   1.000
_cell.angle_alpha   90.00
_cell.angle_beta   90.00
_cell.angle_gamma   90.00
#
_symmetry.space_group_name_H-M   'P 1'
#
loop_
_entity.id
_entity.type
_entity.pdbx_description
1 polymer ?
#
loop_
_entity_poly.entity_id
_entity_poly.type
_entity_poly.pdbx_seq_one_letter_code
_entity_poly.pdbx_strand_id
1 'polypeptide(L)'
;MPQIIQFKKRIPGTGAPASGTGPGEVTAGEPAVSITAAGVADLYIGDGAAVRTLVSATRQVELTGNQDVGGVKTFTDTSIRITGGDDDDALFLKDENTGELEFRPISPGGLLSVNVSAPITGNGTSGSALAITRATDAQIAAGTNNVNPIDSLGLHDAVLGDVPAALDVPAGDAAADRRVIPAINELFADIGDLGDQLAAISGALRFVGNFDADADEVVSADTGTLTVGQPLPAASAANQGWFVIVTEAGTPAMPAVLMQIGDWIVSTGAAWVHVPLYHTAITAANVGVTQINTHAWGNVQTALQNIYNLAANALSSVEVDDVSIIGDGTSGDPLEVAVVDGGVY
;
A
#
# COMPACT_ATOMS: atom_id res chain seq x y z
N MET A 1 5.91 53.94 -38.62
CA MET A 1 6.93 54.99 -38.80
C MET A 1 7.27 55.55 -37.43
N PRO A 2 8.55 55.56 -37.00
CA PRO A 2 8.91 56.12 -35.70
C PRO A 2 8.53 57.60 -35.66
N GLN A 3 7.74 57.99 -34.67
CA GLN A 3 7.40 59.39 -34.47
C GLN A 3 8.63 60.06 -33.84
N ILE A 4 9.38 60.83 -34.63
CA ILE A 4 10.51 61.59 -34.11
C ILE A 4 9.92 62.76 -33.32
N ILE A 5 9.93 62.66 -31.98
CA ILE A 5 9.61 63.78 -31.11
C ILE A 5 10.80 64.74 -31.16
N GLN A 6 10.75 65.73 -32.07
CA GLN A 6 11.69 66.84 -32.09
C GLN A 6 11.22 67.94 -31.12
N PHE A 7 11.95 68.12 -30.02
CA PHE A 7 11.77 69.28 -29.15
C PHE A 7 12.31 70.53 -29.85
N LYS A 8 11.43 71.46 -30.22
CA LYS A 8 11.79 72.63 -31.04
C LYS A 8 12.47 73.77 -30.28
N LYS A 9 12.42 73.79 -28.94
CA LYS A 9 12.94 74.91 -28.13
C LYS A 9 13.85 74.41 -27.01
N ARG A 10 15.17 74.62 -27.18
CA ARG A 10 16.18 74.48 -26.13
C ARG A 10 16.30 75.83 -25.42
N ILE A 11 16.08 75.87 -24.11
CA ILE A 11 16.21 77.11 -23.34
C ILE A 11 17.58 77.08 -22.64
N PRO A 12 18.48 78.05 -22.90
CA PRO A 12 19.81 78.07 -22.29
C PRO A 12 19.71 78.27 -20.77
N GLY A 13 20.32 77.37 -20.00
CA GLY A 13 20.30 77.38 -18.53
C GLY A 13 21.15 78.45 -17.85
N THR A 14 21.43 79.59 -18.50
CA THR A 14 22.20 80.69 -17.89
C THR A 14 21.23 81.79 -17.43
N GLY A 15 20.72 81.60 -16.22
CA GLY A 15 19.69 82.44 -15.61
C GLY A 15 18.67 81.54 -14.92
N ALA A 16 19.05 80.93 -13.79
CA ALA A 16 18.15 80.13 -12.99
C ALA A 16 16.92 80.98 -12.63
N PRO A 17 15.70 80.58 -12.99
CA PRO A 17 14.53 81.22 -12.41
C PRO A 17 14.53 80.89 -10.92
N ALA A 18 14.38 81.92 -10.08
CA ALA A 18 14.23 81.73 -8.65
C ALA A 18 13.12 80.70 -8.38
N SER A 19 13.40 79.78 -7.46
CA SER A 19 12.53 78.69 -7.00
C SER A 19 11.04 78.95 -7.20
N GLY A 20 10.43 78.29 -8.20
CA GLY A 20 8.98 78.30 -8.43
C GLY A 20 8.50 78.66 -9.83
N THR A 21 9.36 79.12 -10.74
CA THR A 21 8.95 79.49 -12.10
C THR A 21 9.71 78.66 -13.14
N GLY A 22 9.04 77.77 -13.86
CA GLY A 22 9.61 77.16 -15.07
C GLY A 22 9.97 78.23 -16.12
N PRO A 23 10.50 77.84 -17.30
CA PRO A 23 10.86 78.80 -18.33
C PRO A 23 9.70 79.74 -18.68
N GLY A 24 9.81 81.04 -18.42
CA GLY A 24 8.67 81.98 -18.44
C GLY A 24 7.97 82.22 -19.79
N GLU A 25 8.30 81.48 -20.84
CA GLU A 25 7.88 81.75 -22.23
C GLU A 25 7.58 80.46 -23.02
N VAL A 26 6.79 79.55 -22.45
CA VAL A 26 6.31 78.38 -23.19
C VAL A 26 4.82 78.55 -23.43
N THR A 27 4.42 78.53 -24.70
CA THR A 27 3.02 78.66 -25.10
C THR A 27 2.21 77.48 -24.54
N ALA A 28 0.91 77.65 -24.31
CA ALA A 28 0.04 76.54 -23.92
C ALA A 28 0.20 75.34 -24.86
N GLY A 29 0.51 74.17 -24.30
CA GLY A 29 0.72 72.91 -25.03
C GLY A 29 2.09 72.75 -25.70
N GLU A 30 2.97 73.75 -25.64
CA GLU A 30 4.32 73.65 -26.22
C GLU A 30 5.24 72.89 -25.25
N PRO A 31 5.92 71.81 -25.69
CA PRO A 31 6.90 71.12 -24.85
C PRO A 31 8.24 71.87 -24.87
N ALA A 32 8.87 72.03 -23.71
CA ALA A 32 10.18 72.65 -23.57
C ALA A 32 11.08 71.83 -22.66
N VAL A 33 12.38 71.76 -22.99
CA VAL A 33 13.38 71.10 -22.14
C VAL A 33 14.28 72.15 -21.50
N SER A 34 14.42 72.10 -20.18
CA SER A 34 15.46 72.85 -19.47
C SER A 34 16.57 71.90 -19.08
N ILE A 35 17.78 72.19 -19.55
CA ILE A 35 18.97 71.41 -19.18
C ILE A 35 19.69 72.24 -18.12
N THR A 36 19.74 71.72 -16.89
CA THR A 36 20.52 72.33 -15.81
C THR A 36 22.01 72.28 -16.14
N ALA A 37 22.82 73.12 -15.50
CA ALA A 37 24.28 73.07 -15.64
C ALA A 37 24.88 71.70 -15.26
N ALA A 38 24.17 70.90 -14.45
CA ALA A 38 24.53 69.53 -14.09
C ALA A 38 24.16 68.47 -15.16
N GLY A 39 23.59 68.87 -16.29
CA GLY A 39 23.18 67.97 -17.38
C GLY A 39 21.84 67.26 -17.16
N VAL A 40 21.13 67.54 -16.05
CA VAL A 40 19.78 67.02 -15.82
C VAL A 40 18.80 67.80 -16.71
N ALA A 41 18.09 67.08 -17.56
CA ALA A 41 17.07 67.62 -18.46
C ALA A 41 15.68 67.39 -17.86
N ASP A 42 15.04 68.47 -17.41
CA ASP A 42 13.63 68.44 -17.03
C ASP A 42 12.77 68.78 -18.26
N LEU A 43 11.69 68.03 -18.44
CA LEU A 43 10.69 68.29 -19.48
C LEU A 43 9.53 69.10 -18.88
N TYR A 44 9.15 70.15 -19.58
CA TYR A 44 8.12 71.08 -19.20
C TYR A 44 7.05 71.22 -20.29
N ILE A 45 5.85 71.62 -19.89
CA ILE A 45 4.79 72.05 -20.80
C ILE A 45 4.22 73.39 -20.33
N GLY A 46 3.95 74.30 -21.27
CA GLY A 46 3.17 75.52 -20.97
C GLY A 46 1.69 75.17 -20.80
N ASP A 47 1.02 75.74 -19.81
CA ASP A 47 -0.45 75.63 -19.66
C ASP A 47 -1.19 76.91 -20.10
N GLY A 48 -0.45 77.91 -20.61
CA GLY A 48 -0.96 79.22 -21.02
C GLY A 48 -0.85 80.30 -19.95
N ALA A 49 -0.64 79.94 -18.68
CA ALA A 49 -0.44 80.88 -17.56
C ALA A 49 0.89 80.68 -16.84
N ALA A 50 1.41 79.45 -16.83
CA ALA A 50 2.67 79.07 -16.22
C ALA A 50 3.31 77.91 -16.98
N VAL A 51 4.55 77.61 -16.60
CA VAL A 51 5.23 76.40 -17.05
C VAL A 51 5.24 75.36 -15.95
N ARG A 52 4.79 74.16 -16.29
CA ARG A 52 4.70 73.03 -15.37
C ARG A 52 5.71 71.96 -15.75
N THR A 53 6.32 71.35 -14.75
CA THR A 53 7.09 70.12 -14.94
C THR A 53 6.15 69.03 -15.44
N LEU A 54 6.44 68.50 -16.63
CA LEU A 54 5.61 67.50 -17.28
C LEU A 54 5.72 66.13 -16.61
N VAL A 55 6.91 65.82 -16.05
CA VAL A 55 7.17 64.59 -15.30
C VAL A 55 7.71 64.94 -13.92
N SER A 56 7.02 64.53 -12.87
CA SER A 56 7.47 64.69 -11.48
C SER A 56 7.08 63.47 -10.65
N ALA A 57 7.54 63.39 -9.39
CA ALA A 57 7.12 62.34 -8.47
C ALA A 57 5.59 62.28 -8.24
N THR A 58 4.86 63.36 -8.56
CA THR A 58 3.39 63.46 -8.41
C THR A 58 2.64 63.62 -9.74
N ARG A 59 3.35 63.65 -10.88
CA ARG A 59 2.76 63.76 -12.22
C ARG A 59 3.49 62.82 -13.17
N GLN A 60 2.77 61.82 -13.65
CA GLN A 60 3.26 60.90 -14.66
C GLN A 60 2.77 61.34 -16.05
N VAL A 61 3.55 61.03 -17.08
CA VAL A 61 3.07 61.15 -18.46
C VAL A 61 2.10 60.00 -18.71
N GLU A 62 0.86 60.33 -19.05
CA GLU A 62 -0.08 59.36 -19.58
C GLU A 62 0.24 59.15 -21.06
N LEU A 63 0.76 57.97 -21.39
CA LEU A 63 0.98 57.56 -22.78
C LEU A 63 -0.27 56.84 -23.25
N THR A 64 -1.03 57.44 -24.17
CA THR A 64 -2.22 56.84 -24.77
C THR A 64 -1.89 56.15 -26.09
N GLY A 65 -2.64 55.09 -26.44
CA GLY A 65 -2.46 54.33 -27.67
C GLY A 65 -1.41 53.21 -27.55
N ASN A 66 -1.21 52.45 -28.63
CA ASN A 66 -0.30 51.31 -28.64
C ASN A 66 1.14 51.76 -28.38
N GLN A 67 1.77 51.20 -27.35
CA GLN A 67 3.17 51.46 -27.00
C GLN A 67 4.00 50.21 -27.24
N ASP A 68 5.05 50.33 -28.05
CA ASP A 68 6.08 49.30 -28.16
C ASP A 68 7.16 49.56 -27.11
N VAL A 69 7.22 48.72 -26.08
CA VAL A 69 8.24 48.82 -25.03
C VAL A 69 9.40 47.87 -25.34
N GLY A 70 10.44 48.39 -25.98
CA GLY A 70 11.65 47.62 -26.31
C GLY A 70 12.63 47.45 -25.14
N GLY A 71 13.39 46.35 -25.18
CA GLY A 71 14.47 46.00 -24.24
C GLY A 71 13.97 45.40 -22.91
N VAL A 72 14.91 45.02 -22.04
CA VAL A 72 14.57 44.49 -20.70
C VAL A 72 14.04 45.62 -19.82
N LYS A 73 12.90 45.40 -19.18
CA LYS A 73 12.34 46.28 -18.14
C LYS A 73 12.20 45.51 -16.84
N THR A 74 12.62 46.12 -15.74
CA THR A 74 12.43 45.58 -14.40
C THR A 74 11.34 46.39 -13.72
N PHE A 75 10.22 45.74 -13.41
CA PHE A 75 9.17 46.29 -12.57
C PHE A 75 9.40 45.75 -11.15
N THR A 76 9.67 46.64 -10.21
CA THR A 76 9.92 46.28 -8.80
C THR A 76 8.68 46.40 -7.92
N ASP A 77 7.57 46.87 -8.50
CA ASP A 77 6.27 46.93 -7.83
C ASP A 77 5.67 45.53 -7.76
N THR A 78 5.01 45.22 -6.65
CA THR A 78 4.27 43.98 -6.43
C THR A 78 2.94 43.94 -7.21
N SER A 79 2.58 45.05 -7.86
CA SER A 79 1.23 45.31 -8.39
C SER A 79 1.20 45.41 -9.91
N ILE A 80 1.80 44.45 -10.62
CA ILE A 80 1.70 44.41 -12.10
C ILE A 80 0.36 43.80 -12.49
N ARG A 81 -0.49 44.59 -13.15
CA ARG A 81 -1.73 44.10 -13.77
C ARG A 81 -1.56 44.07 -15.29
N ILE A 82 -1.55 42.87 -15.86
CA ILE A 82 -1.58 42.65 -17.31
C ILE A 82 -3.04 42.34 -17.69
N THR A 83 -3.63 43.14 -18.56
CA THR A 83 -4.98 42.91 -19.11
C THR A 83 -4.90 42.81 -20.62
N GLY A 84 -5.57 41.81 -21.20
CA GLY A 84 -5.59 41.50 -22.62
C GLY A 84 -6.24 40.13 -22.84
N GLY A 85 -6.22 39.65 -24.09
CA GLY A 85 -6.91 38.43 -24.50
C GLY A 85 -8.41 38.63 -24.71
N ASP A 86 -9.05 37.66 -25.36
CA ASP A 86 -10.51 37.53 -25.41
C ASP A 86 -11.04 36.95 -24.08
N ASP A 87 -12.36 36.97 -23.84
CA ASP A 87 -13.00 36.52 -22.58
C ASP A 87 -12.68 35.05 -22.20
N ASP A 88 -12.22 34.25 -23.16
CA ASP A 88 -11.86 32.84 -23.01
C ASP A 88 -10.34 32.58 -23.07
N ASP A 89 -9.50 33.61 -23.10
CA ASP A 89 -8.04 33.45 -23.14
C ASP A 89 -7.41 33.37 -21.74
N ALA A 90 -6.36 32.55 -21.59
CA ALA A 90 -5.44 32.59 -20.46
C ALA A 90 -4.07 33.13 -20.88
N LEU A 91 -3.40 33.81 -19.94
CA LEU A 91 -2.02 34.25 -20.09
C LEU A 91 -1.07 33.10 -19.75
N PHE A 92 -0.27 32.66 -20.72
CA PHE A 92 0.75 31.62 -20.57
C PHE A 92 2.15 32.21 -20.68
N LEU A 93 3.10 31.59 -19.96
CA LEU A 93 4.52 31.73 -20.26
C LEU A 93 4.81 30.83 -21.46
N LYS A 94 5.10 31.43 -22.61
CA LYS A 94 5.34 30.72 -23.87
C LYS A 94 6.72 30.08 -23.90
N ASP A 95 7.72 30.77 -23.36
CA ASP A 95 9.09 30.28 -23.23
C ASP A 95 9.75 30.81 -21.97
N GLU A 96 10.19 29.89 -21.12
CA GLU A 96 10.83 30.16 -19.83
C GLU A 96 12.22 30.79 -19.96
N ASN A 97 12.90 30.60 -21.10
CA ASN A 97 14.24 31.12 -21.32
C ASN A 97 14.23 32.58 -21.79
N THR A 98 13.16 33.00 -22.47
CA THR A 98 12.99 34.36 -23.00
C THR A 98 12.02 35.19 -22.16
N GLY A 99 11.17 34.56 -21.34
CA GLY A 99 10.15 35.24 -20.56
C GLY A 99 8.97 35.73 -21.40
N GLU A 100 8.79 35.21 -22.62
CA GLU A 100 7.72 35.62 -23.53
C GLU A 100 6.36 35.16 -22.96
N LEU A 101 5.39 36.09 -22.89
CA LEU A 101 4.02 35.82 -22.46
C LEU A 101 3.08 35.84 -23.65
N GLU A 102 2.10 34.93 -23.69
CA GLU A 102 1.12 34.83 -24.77
C GLU A 102 -0.29 34.59 -24.20
N PHE A 103 -1.29 35.29 -24.72
CA PHE A 103 -2.70 34.96 -24.49
C PHE A 103 -3.11 33.85 -25.46
N ARG A 104 -3.66 32.75 -24.94
CA ARG A 104 -4.13 31.64 -25.78
C ARG A 104 -5.56 31.24 -25.39
N PRO A 105 -6.39 30.84 -26.38
CA PRO A 105 -7.74 30.34 -26.12
C PRO A 105 -7.70 29.14 -25.18
N ILE A 106 -8.49 29.21 -24.11
CA ILE A 106 -8.78 28.07 -23.26
C ILE A 106 -9.96 27.34 -23.89
N SER A 107 -9.84 26.03 -24.10
CA SER A 107 -10.95 25.23 -24.64
C SER A 107 -12.25 25.46 -23.83
N PRO A 108 -13.43 25.48 -24.49
CA PRO A 108 -14.71 25.70 -23.80
C PRO A 108 -14.90 24.67 -22.68
N GLY A 109 -14.77 25.12 -21.44
CA GLY A 109 -14.65 24.24 -20.26
C GLY A 109 -13.64 24.73 -19.22
N GLY A 110 -12.80 25.71 -19.58
CA GLY A 110 -11.78 26.26 -18.69
C GLY A 110 -10.53 25.38 -18.59
N LEU A 111 -9.59 25.77 -17.74
CA LEU A 111 -8.42 24.96 -17.41
C LEU A 111 -8.85 23.76 -16.55
N LEU A 112 -9.19 22.65 -17.21
CA LEU A 112 -9.67 21.44 -16.53
C LEU A 112 -8.56 20.71 -15.75
N SER A 113 -7.30 20.83 -16.20
CA SER A 113 -6.14 20.29 -15.50
C SER A 113 -4.85 20.99 -15.94
N VAL A 114 -3.89 21.07 -15.02
CA VAL A 114 -2.51 21.47 -15.32
C VAL A 114 -1.69 20.19 -15.33
N ASN A 115 -1.23 19.80 -16.52
CA ASN A 115 -0.30 18.68 -16.65
C ASN A 115 1.12 19.22 -16.66
N VAL A 116 1.88 18.89 -15.63
CA VAL A 116 3.29 19.23 -15.53
C VAL A 116 4.14 18.01 -15.90
N SER A 117 5.05 18.18 -16.84
CA SER A 117 6.01 17.12 -17.26
C SER A 117 6.98 16.74 -16.12
N ALA A 118 7.20 17.66 -15.18
CA ALA A 118 8.00 17.46 -13.98
C ALA A 118 7.12 17.67 -12.72
N PRO A 119 7.39 16.99 -11.59
CA PRO A 119 6.59 17.16 -10.39
C PRO A 119 6.51 18.64 -9.95
N ILE A 120 5.30 19.14 -9.67
CA ILE A 120 5.15 20.39 -8.91
C ILE A 120 5.74 20.12 -7.52
N THR A 121 6.77 20.87 -7.14
CA THR A 121 7.40 20.70 -5.83
C THR A 121 7.29 21.97 -4.99
N GLY A 122 6.75 21.83 -3.78
CA GLY A 122 6.68 22.89 -2.77
C GLY A 122 5.74 22.52 -1.61
N ASN A 123 6.19 22.65 -0.36
CA ASN A 123 5.40 22.36 0.85
C ASN A 123 4.57 23.58 1.35
N GLY A 124 4.43 24.60 0.51
CA GLY A 124 3.62 25.79 0.79
C GLY A 124 4.06 26.66 1.98
N THR A 125 5.20 26.39 2.63
CA THR A 125 5.56 27.06 3.90
C THR A 125 6.98 27.62 3.94
N SER A 126 7.90 27.10 3.13
CA SER A 126 9.18 27.74 2.78
C SER A 126 9.74 27.04 1.54
N GLY A 127 10.60 27.70 0.76
CA GLY A 127 11.09 27.22 -0.55
C GLY A 127 11.98 25.96 -0.52
N SER A 128 11.50 24.86 0.06
CA SER A 128 12.07 23.53 -0.07
C SER A 128 10.99 22.59 -0.60
N ALA A 129 11.28 22.07 -1.79
CA ALA A 129 10.47 21.11 -2.54
C ALA A 129 10.01 19.93 -1.67
N LEU A 130 8.72 19.56 -1.77
CA LEU A 130 8.27 18.22 -1.39
C LEU A 130 8.90 17.22 -2.37
N ALA A 131 10.02 16.63 -1.98
CA ALA A 131 10.67 15.56 -2.73
C ALA A 131 9.92 14.26 -2.46
N ILE A 132 9.13 13.79 -3.42
CA ILE A 132 8.72 12.38 -3.46
C ILE A 132 9.88 11.62 -4.09
N THR A 133 10.83 11.17 -3.27
CA THR A 133 11.88 10.26 -3.71
C THR A 133 11.22 8.92 -4.03
N ARG A 134 11.09 8.58 -5.32
CA ARG A 134 10.64 7.25 -5.73
C ARG A 134 11.61 6.20 -5.19
N ALA A 135 11.07 5.08 -4.72
CA ALA A 135 11.88 3.90 -4.45
C ALA A 135 12.60 3.48 -5.75
N THR A 136 13.91 3.22 -5.64
CA THR A 136 14.73 2.70 -6.74
C THR A 136 14.37 1.24 -7.04
N ASP A 137 14.68 0.75 -8.24
CA ASP A 137 14.42 -0.66 -8.59
C ASP A 137 15.14 -1.62 -7.64
N ALA A 138 16.31 -1.24 -7.13
CA ALA A 138 17.06 -2.01 -6.12
C ALA A 138 16.30 -2.08 -4.76
N GLN A 139 15.66 -0.98 -4.36
CA GLN A 139 14.84 -0.90 -3.16
C GLN A 139 13.55 -1.72 -3.27
N ILE A 140 12.93 -1.71 -4.46
CA ILE A 140 11.75 -2.53 -4.74
C ILE A 140 12.12 -4.01 -4.72
N ALA A 141 13.24 -4.38 -5.34
CA ALA A 141 13.72 -5.76 -5.38
C ALA A 141 14.19 -6.27 -4.01
N ALA A 142 14.75 -5.40 -3.17
CA ALA A 142 15.20 -5.74 -1.82
C ALA A 142 14.10 -5.60 -0.75
N GLY A 143 12.95 -4.99 -1.07
CA GLY A 143 11.89 -4.67 -0.12
C GLY A 143 12.33 -3.68 0.96
N THR A 144 13.12 -2.64 0.62
CA THR A 144 13.65 -1.65 1.58
C THR A 144 13.41 -0.21 1.09
N ASN A 145 13.23 0.74 2.00
CA ASN A 145 13.54 2.16 1.76
C ASN A 145 15.02 2.39 2.16
N ASN A 146 15.60 3.56 1.85
CA ASN A 146 17.06 3.83 2.01
C ASN A 146 17.62 3.59 3.43
N VAL A 147 16.76 3.34 4.42
CA VAL A 147 17.11 3.16 5.83
C VAL A 147 16.48 1.89 6.42
N ASN A 148 15.25 1.53 6.05
CA ASN A 148 14.48 0.44 6.69
C ASN A 148 13.84 -0.54 5.68
N PRO A 149 13.60 -1.80 6.04
CA PRO A 149 12.69 -2.69 5.30
C PRO A 149 11.31 -2.05 5.10
N ILE A 150 10.66 -2.33 3.97
CA ILE A 150 9.24 -2.01 3.70
C ILE A 150 8.41 -3.21 4.18
N ASP A 151 8.64 -3.63 5.41
CA ASP A 151 7.73 -4.50 6.15
C ASP A 151 6.85 -3.64 7.06
N SER A 152 5.88 -4.27 7.73
CA SER A 152 4.99 -3.59 8.67
C SER A 152 5.78 -2.88 9.78
N LEU A 153 6.96 -3.38 10.15
CA LEU A 153 7.82 -2.84 11.18
C LEU A 153 8.52 -1.54 10.73
N GLY A 154 9.09 -1.52 9.53
CA GLY A 154 9.72 -0.34 8.96
C GLY A 154 8.73 0.75 8.55
N LEU A 155 7.49 0.39 8.20
CA LEU A 155 6.37 1.32 8.05
C LEU A 155 5.88 1.87 9.40
N HIS A 156 5.81 1.03 10.43
CA HIS A 156 5.49 1.44 11.79
C HIS A 156 6.50 2.46 12.34
N ASP A 157 7.79 2.17 12.23
CA ASP A 157 8.86 3.04 12.73
C ASP A 157 8.96 4.37 11.94
N ALA A 158 8.71 4.33 10.63
CA ALA A 158 8.73 5.53 9.78
C ALA A 158 7.50 6.43 9.95
N VAL A 159 6.33 5.88 10.30
CA VAL A 159 5.08 6.64 10.41
C VAL A 159 4.85 7.14 11.83
N LEU A 160 5.21 6.36 12.85
CA LEU A 160 4.89 6.68 14.24
C LEU A 160 6.03 7.37 15.00
N GLY A 161 7.26 7.33 14.47
CA GLY A 161 8.44 8.05 14.99
C GLY A 161 8.82 7.60 16.40
N ASP A 162 9.97 6.91 16.53
CA ASP A 162 10.57 6.47 17.81
C ASP A 162 9.55 6.29 18.94
N VAL A 163 8.63 5.33 18.79
CA VAL A 163 7.87 4.86 19.95
C VAL A 163 8.93 4.27 20.89
N PRO A 164 9.10 4.79 22.12
CA PRO A 164 10.17 4.35 23.01
C PRO A 164 10.13 2.82 23.10
N ALA A 165 11.27 2.18 22.81
CA ALA A 165 11.41 0.72 22.83
C ALA A 165 11.03 0.08 24.19
N ALA A 166 10.83 0.90 25.22
CA ALA A 166 10.12 0.53 26.42
C ALA A 166 8.93 1.49 26.60
N LEU A 167 7.72 0.97 26.41
CA LEU A 167 6.57 1.53 27.11
C LEU A 167 6.88 1.31 28.59
N ASP A 168 7.27 2.36 29.30
CA ASP A 168 7.58 2.32 30.73
C ASP A 168 6.25 2.08 31.48
N VAL A 169 5.83 0.82 31.52
CA VAL A 169 4.67 0.40 32.30
C VAL A 169 5.10 0.48 33.76
N PRO A 170 4.44 1.29 34.60
CA PRO A 170 4.82 1.44 35.99
C PRO A 170 4.94 0.06 36.66
N ALA A 171 6.14 -0.23 37.17
CA ALA A 171 6.43 -1.46 37.88
C ALA A 171 5.48 -1.62 39.08
N GLY A 172 4.41 -2.39 38.91
CA GLY A 172 3.40 -2.55 39.96
C GLY A 172 2.14 -3.31 39.58
N ASP A 173 1.82 -3.45 38.28
CA ASP A 173 0.57 -4.09 37.86
C ASP A 173 0.83 -5.33 36.98
N ALA A 174 1.20 -6.44 37.63
CA ALA A 174 1.47 -7.73 36.99
C ALA A 174 0.23 -8.37 36.30
N ALA A 175 -0.94 -7.74 36.40
CA ALA A 175 -2.17 -8.15 35.72
C ALA A 175 -2.49 -7.31 34.47
N ALA A 176 -1.71 -6.27 34.19
CA ALA A 176 -1.85 -5.40 33.03
C ALA A 176 -0.78 -5.65 31.96
N ASP A 177 -0.28 -6.89 31.87
CA ASP A 177 0.30 -7.44 30.63
C ASP A 177 -0.84 -7.57 29.61
N ARG A 178 -1.39 -6.43 29.19
CA ARG A 178 -2.16 -6.32 27.96
C ARG A 178 -1.14 -6.53 26.86
N ARG A 179 -0.79 -7.80 26.64
CA ARG A 179 -0.37 -8.31 25.34
C ARG A 179 -1.28 -7.60 24.36
N VAL A 180 -0.72 -6.65 23.63
CA VAL A 180 -1.33 -6.17 22.41
C VAL A 180 -1.56 -7.45 21.63
N ILE A 181 -2.82 -7.89 21.58
CA ILE A 181 -3.20 -8.98 20.69
C ILE A 181 -2.84 -8.41 19.34
N PRO A 182 -1.80 -8.90 18.66
CA PRO A 182 -1.46 -8.40 17.34
C PRO A 182 -2.75 -8.51 16.53
N ALA A 183 -3.06 -7.48 15.74
CA ALA A 183 -4.20 -7.58 14.84
C ALA A 183 -4.10 -8.92 14.09
N ILE A 184 -5.22 -9.60 13.80
CA ILE A 184 -5.24 -10.95 13.22
C ILE A 184 -4.27 -11.14 12.02
N ASN A 185 -3.92 -10.06 11.31
CA ASN A 185 -2.97 -10.06 10.20
C ASN A 185 -1.48 -10.09 10.60
N GLU A 186 -1.12 -9.75 11.84
CA GLU A 186 0.25 -9.84 12.38
C GLU A 186 0.55 -11.23 12.97
N LEU A 187 -0.50 -12.01 13.29
CA LEU A 187 -0.38 -13.40 13.71
C LEU A 187 0.20 -14.31 12.60
N PHE A 188 0.19 -13.87 11.34
CA PHE A 188 0.69 -14.63 10.20
C PHE A 188 2.19 -14.45 9.92
N ALA A 189 2.81 -13.38 10.43
CA ALA A 189 4.22 -13.09 10.15
C ALA A 189 5.15 -13.66 11.23
N ASP A 190 4.75 -13.59 12.50
CA ASP A 190 5.55 -14.10 13.63
C ASP A 190 5.27 -15.57 13.95
N ILE A 191 4.30 -16.19 13.29
CA ILE A 191 4.11 -17.64 13.37
C ILE A 191 4.46 -18.29 12.02
N GLY A 192 5.72 -18.09 11.63
CA GLY A 192 6.28 -18.43 10.33
C GLY A 192 6.42 -19.93 10.08
N ASP A 193 6.34 -20.78 11.11
CA ASP A 193 6.24 -22.21 10.92
C ASP A 193 5.17 -22.87 11.82
N LEU A 194 4.73 -24.06 11.40
CA LEU A 194 3.77 -24.86 12.16
C LEU A 194 4.29 -25.18 13.56
N GLY A 195 5.60 -25.28 13.75
CA GLY A 195 6.28 -25.45 15.02
C GLY A 195 6.12 -24.28 15.98
N ASP A 196 6.05 -23.03 15.53
CA ASP A 196 5.74 -21.86 16.37
C ASP A 196 4.24 -21.80 16.72
N GLN A 197 3.34 -22.22 15.79
CA GLN A 197 1.92 -22.42 16.09
C GLN A 197 1.76 -23.54 17.13
N LEU A 198 2.52 -24.62 16.95
CA LEU A 198 2.58 -25.72 17.87
C LEU A 198 3.30 -25.33 19.16
N ALA A 199 4.22 -24.37 19.19
CA ALA A 199 4.89 -23.86 20.40
C ALA A 199 3.98 -22.93 21.20
N ALA A 200 3.15 -22.13 20.54
CA ALA A 200 2.10 -21.35 21.19
C ALA A 200 1.01 -22.25 21.79
N ILE A 201 0.67 -23.35 21.12
CA ILE A 201 -0.30 -24.37 21.60
C ILE A 201 0.35 -25.34 22.61
N SER A 202 1.63 -25.72 22.43
CA SER A 202 2.37 -26.67 23.30
C SER A 202 3.01 -26.00 24.51
N GLY A 203 3.28 -24.70 24.48
CA GLY A 203 3.58 -23.93 25.67
C GLY A 203 2.40 -23.91 26.65
N ALA A 204 1.17 -24.06 26.14
CA ALA A 204 -0.03 -24.19 26.94
C ALA A 204 -0.37 -25.64 27.33
N LEU A 205 0.21 -26.65 26.69
CA LEU A 205 -0.07 -28.07 26.95
C LEU A 205 1.20 -28.90 27.16
N ARG A 206 1.42 -29.37 28.39
CA ARG A 206 2.55 -30.22 28.78
C ARG A 206 2.10 -31.65 29.02
N PHE A 207 2.67 -32.60 28.30
CA PHE A 207 2.48 -34.02 28.60
C PHE A 207 3.16 -34.36 29.93
N VAL A 208 2.43 -34.95 30.86
CA VAL A 208 2.95 -35.26 32.22
C VAL A 208 2.82 -36.72 32.61
N GLY A 209 2.24 -37.60 31.78
CA GLY A 209 2.11 -39.00 32.13
C GLY A 209 1.02 -39.80 31.42
N ASN A 210 0.93 -41.08 31.76
CA ASN A 210 -0.18 -41.95 31.38
C ASN A 210 -1.11 -42.19 32.58
N PHE A 211 -2.38 -42.42 32.31
CA PHE A 211 -3.42 -42.57 33.34
C PHE A 211 -4.28 -43.81 33.08
N ASP A 212 -4.56 -44.56 34.14
CA ASP A 212 -5.49 -45.68 34.15
C ASP A 212 -6.85 -45.17 34.66
N ALA A 213 -7.82 -45.10 33.75
CA ALA A 213 -9.15 -44.59 34.07
C ALA A 213 -10.04 -45.62 34.77
N ASP A 214 -9.67 -46.91 34.79
CA ASP A 214 -10.39 -47.96 35.52
C ASP A 214 -9.98 -47.98 37.00
N ALA A 215 -8.66 -47.93 37.25
CA ALA A 215 -8.10 -47.89 38.60
C ALA A 215 -8.07 -46.48 39.23
N ASP A 216 -8.37 -45.43 38.45
CA ASP A 216 -8.28 -44.01 38.85
C ASP A 216 -6.87 -43.62 39.35
N GLU A 217 -5.83 -44.05 38.64
CA GLU A 217 -4.44 -43.81 39.03
C GLU A 217 -3.50 -43.43 37.88
N VAL A 218 -2.47 -42.64 38.20
CA VAL A 218 -1.37 -42.31 37.30
C VAL A 218 -0.45 -43.51 37.14
N VAL A 219 -0.31 -44.03 35.92
CA VAL A 219 0.52 -45.22 35.60
C VAL A 219 1.98 -44.84 35.39
N SER A 220 2.22 -43.71 34.73
CA SER A 220 3.56 -43.15 34.52
C SER A 220 3.49 -41.63 34.62
N ALA A 221 4.57 -41.01 35.08
CA ALA A 221 4.65 -39.57 35.25
C ALA A 221 5.99 -39.02 34.77
N ASP A 222 5.98 -37.81 34.23
CA ASP A 222 7.21 -37.03 34.02
C ASP A 222 7.79 -36.60 35.39
N THR A 223 9.11 -36.50 35.48
CA THR A 223 9.80 -36.31 36.76
C THR A 223 9.35 -35.02 37.44
N GLY A 224 8.84 -35.13 38.68
CA GLY A 224 8.42 -33.98 39.49
C GLY A 224 7.04 -33.41 39.15
N THR A 225 6.20 -34.11 38.39
CA THR A 225 4.85 -33.67 38.03
C THR A 225 3.76 -34.41 38.83
N LEU A 226 3.42 -35.63 38.41
CA LEU A 226 2.43 -36.50 39.04
C LEU A 226 3.11 -37.58 39.89
N THR A 227 2.35 -38.19 40.80
CA THR A 227 2.80 -39.33 41.61
C THR A 227 2.17 -40.60 41.07
N VAL A 228 3.00 -41.56 40.64
CA VAL A 228 2.54 -42.86 40.13
C VAL A 228 1.78 -43.63 41.23
N GLY A 229 0.68 -44.28 40.86
CA GLY A 229 -0.20 -45.04 41.77
C GLY A 229 -1.11 -44.15 42.64
N GLN A 230 -1.30 -42.89 42.26
CA GLN A 230 -2.22 -41.95 42.91
C GLN A 230 -3.21 -41.39 41.89
N PRO A 231 -4.41 -40.96 42.30
CA PRO A 231 -5.34 -40.26 41.42
C PRO A 231 -4.77 -38.91 40.97
N LEU A 232 -5.38 -38.33 39.93
CA LEU A 232 -5.02 -36.98 39.50
C LEU A 232 -5.22 -35.99 40.66
N PRO A 233 -4.25 -35.09 40.94
CA PRO A 233 -4.42 -34.07 41.96
C PRO A 233 -5.55 -33.11 41.55
N ALA A 234 -6.13 -32.36 42.50
CA ALA A 234 -7.09 -31.32 42.15
C ALA A 234 -6.51 -30.35 41.10
N ALA A 235 -7.31 -30.00 40.09
CA ALA A 235 -6.90 -29.02 39.09
C ALA A 235 -6.62 -27.66 39.77
N SER A 236 -5.49 -27.05 39.44
CA SER A 236 -5.01 -25.79 40.01
C SER A 236 -4.12 -25.05 39.02
N ALA A 237 -3.88 -23.76 39.22
CA ALA A 237 -2.96 -22.99 38.36
C ALA A 237 -1.56 -23.66 38.21
N ALA A 238 -1.10 -24.40 39.22
CA ALA A 238 0.19 -25.10 39.18
C ALA A 238 0.24 -26.27 38.19
N ASN A 239 -0.91 -26.87 37.86
CA ASN A 239 -1.01 -27.93 36.86
C ASN A 239 -1.80 -27.48 35.63
N GLN A 240 -2.01 -26.18 35.43
CA GLN A 240 -2.63 -25.67 34.21
C GLN A 240 -1.82 -26.09 32.98
N GLY A 241 -2.50 -26.64 31.98
CA GLY A 241 -1.89 -27.13 30.76
C GLY A 241 -1.34 -28.55 30.86
N TRP A 242 -1.33 -29.18 32.05
CA TRP A 242 -0.89 -30.57 32.13
C TRP A 242 -1.88 -31.48 31.42
N PHE A 243 -1.39 -32.46 30.68
CA PHE A 243 -2.24 -33.50 30.14
C PHE A 243 -1.63 -34.90 30.31
N VAL A 244 -2.52 -35.88 30.47
CA VAL A 244 -2.21 -37.30 30.50
C VAL A 244 -2.96 -38.03 29.39
N ILE A 245 -2.42 -39.17 28.97
CA ILE A 245 -3.05 -40.07 28.00
C ILE A 245 -3.62 -41.27 28.74
N VAL A 246 -4.88 -41.60 28.46
CA VAL A 246 -5.56 -42.76 29.05
C VAL A 246 -5.03 -44.05 28.42
N THR A 247 -4.47 -44.95 29.23
CA THR A 247 -3.94 -46.25 28.76
C THR A 247 -4.87 -47.43 29.04
N GLU A 248 -5.76 -47.30 30.02
CA GLU A 248 -6.82 -48.28 30.34
C GLU A 248 -8.17 -47.55 30.43
N ALA A 249 -9.20 -48.09 29.78
CA ALA A 249 -10.52 -47.47 29.69
C ALA A 249 -11.31 -47.67 30.99
N GLY A 250 -12.00 -46.64 31.45
CA GLY A 250 -12.76 -46.67 32.70
C GLY A 250 -13.50 -45.36 32.97
N THR A 251 -14.03 -45.18 34.18
CA THR A 251 -14.70 -43.94 34.60
C THR A 251 -14.01 -43.42 35.86
N PRO A 252 -13.01 -42.53 35.73
CA PRO A 252 -12.24 -42.07 36.87
C PRO A 252 -13.05 -41.10 37.72
N ALA A 253 -12.55 -40.75 38.90
CA ALA A 253 -13.26 -39.81 39.78
C ALA A 253 -13.30 -38.39 39.16
N MET A 254 -12.25 -38.00 38.44
CA MET A 254 -12.15 -36.69 37.78
C MET A 254 -11.38 -36.74 36.46
N PRO A 255 -12.02 -36.35 35.34
CA PRO A 255 -13.45 -36.10 35.16
C PRO A 255 -14.28 -37.40 35.21
N ALA A 256 -15.45 -37.35 35.86
CA ALA A 256 -16.39 -38.46 36.00
C ALA A 256 -17.15 -38.78 34.69
N VAL A 257 -16.39 -39.15 33.65
CA VAL A 257 -16.85 -39.46 32.31
C VAL A 257 -16.22 -40.79 31.90
N LEU A 258 -16.98 -41.64 31.21
CA LEU A 258 -16.43 -42.87 30.64
C LEU A 258 -15.36 -42.53 29.58
N MET A 259 -14.13 -42.92 29.84
CA MET A 259 -12.98 -42.71 28.96
C MET A 259 -12.62 -43.97 28.19
N GLN A 260 -12.06 -43.77 27.00
CA GLN A 260 -11.49 -44.84 26.19
C GLN A 260 -9.96 -44.76 26.16
N ILE A 261 -9.31 -45.87 25.82
CA ILE A 261 -7.85 -45.90 25.61
C ILE A 261 -7.50 -44.89 24.51
N GLY A 262 -6.52 -44.02 24.78
CA GLY A 262 -6.05 -42.98 23.87
C GLY A 262 -6.72 -41.61 24.04
N ASP A 263 -7.78 -41.52 24.84
CA ASP A 263 -8.34 -40.21 25.21
C ASP A 263 -7.33 -39.40 26.04
N TRP A 264 -7.49 -38.08 26.02
CA TRP A 264 -6.67 -37.17 26.81
C TRP A 264 -7.46 -36.60 27.97
N ILE A 265 -6.77 -36.35 29.09
CA ILE A 265 -7.29 -35.57 30.21
C ILE A 265 -6.39 -34.35 30.37
N VAL A 266 -6.97 -33.16 30.29
CA VAL A 266 -6.23 -31.88 30.30
C VAL A 266 -6.66 -31.04 31.49
N SER A 267 -5.72 -30.55 32.29
CA SER A 267 -6.02 -29.58 33.35
C SER A 267 -6.09 -28.18 32.77
N THR A 268 -7.23 -27.52 33.00
CA THR A 268 -7.44 -26.10 32.69
C THR A 268 -6.91 -25.17 33.79
N GLY A 269 -6.40 -25.73 34.88
CA GLY A 269 -6.08 -25.03 36.12
C GLY A 269 -7.27 -24.81 37.06
N ALA A 270 -8.50 -25.11 36.61
CA ALA A 270 -9.71 -25.07 37.44
C ALA A 270 -10.44 -26.42 37.46
N ALA A 271 -10.35 -27.20 36.39
CA ALA A 271 -10.90 -28.55 36.27
C ALA A 271 -10.03 -29.41 35.33
N TRP A 272 -10.10 -30.73 35.52
CA TRP A 272 -9.65 -31.69 34.52
C TRP A 272 -10.75 -31.91 33.49
N VAL A 273 -10.41 -31.71 32.22
CA VAL A 273 -11.33 -31.79 31.09
C VAL A 273 -10.96 -33.00 30.24
N HIS A 274 -11.96 -33.83 29.95
CA HIS A 274 -11.81 -34.95 29.01
C HIS A 274 -11.81 -34.41 27.58
N VAL A 275 -10.80 -34.80 26.81
CA VAL A 275 -10.70 -34.54 25.38
C VAL A 275 -10.79 -35.89 24.68
N PRO A 276 -11.97 -36.25 24.13
CA PRO A 276 -12.15 -37.52 23.44
C PRO A 276 -11.35 -37.48 22.14
N LEU A 277 -10.30 -38.29 22.06
CA LEU A 277 -9.52 -38.46 20.84
C LEU A 277 -9.83 -39.79 20.16
N TYR A 278 -10.32 -40.75 20.94
CA TYR A 278 -10.88 -41.95 20.39
C TYR A 278 -12.32 -41.69 19.97
N HIS A 279 -12.50 -41.17 18.76
CA HIS A 279 -13.70 -41.58 18.04
C HIS A 279 -13.43 -43.04 17.62
N THR A 280 -14.31 -43.97 17.97
CA THR A 280 -14.39 -45.23 17.21
C THR A 280 -14.36 -44.84 15.74
N ALA A 281 -13.47 -45.42 14.93
CA ALA A 281 -13.37 -45.12 13.50
C ALA A 281 -14.79 -44.95 12.96
N ILE A 282 -15.15 -43.73 12.55
CA ILE A 282 -16.50 -43.49 12.05
C ILE A 282 -16.55 -44.36 10.81
N THR A 283 -17.22 -45.50 10.91
CA THR A 283 -17.47 -46.32 9.73
C THR A 283 -18.20 -45.38 8.80
N ALA A 284 -17.67 -45.15 7.60
CA ALA A 284 -18.21 -44.17 6.66
C ALA A 284 -19.62 -44.56 6.12
N ALA A 285 -20.31 -45.48 6.82
CA ALA A 285 -21.71 -45.83 6.69
C ALA A 285 -22.65 -44.62 6.79
N ASN A 286 -22.28 -43.57 7.54
CA ASN A 286 -23.11 -42.37 7.73
C ASN A 286 -22.77 -41.22 6.78
N VAL A 287 -21.74 -41.37 5.93
CA VAL A 287 -21.43 -40.38 4.88
C VAL A 287 -22.24 -40.76 3.64
N GLY A 288 -23.35 -40.05 3.45
CA GLY A 288 -24.16 -40.20 2.24
C GLY A 288 -23.37 -39.78 1.02
N VAL A 289 -23.28 -40.65 0.02
CA VAL A 289 -22.71 -40.31 -1.29
C VAL A 289 -23.85 -39.80 -2.16
N THR A 290 -23.78 -38.54 -2.59
CA THR A 290 -24.71 -38.03 -3.61
C THR A 290 -24.28 -38.61 -4.95
N GLN A 291 -25.11 -39.51 -5.50
CA GLN A 291 -24.79 -40.24 -6.73
C GLN A 291 -24.88 -39.32 -7.95
N ILE A 292 -23.88 -39.41 -8.82
CA ILE A 292 -23.86 -38.74 -10.15
C ILE A 292 -24.21 -39.77 -11.26
N ASN A 293 -24.34 -41.05 -10.93
CA ASN A 293 -24.59 -42.14 -11.88
C ASN A 293 -25.59 -43.19 -11.32
N THR A 294 -25.96 -44.18 -12.13
CA THR A 294 -26.98 -45.20 -11.86
C THR A 294 -26.62 -46.25 -10.80
N HIS A 295 -25.46 -46.14 -10.15
CA HIS A 295 -25.00 -47.15 -9.20
C HIS A 295 -25.41 -46.79 -7.78
N ALA A 296 -26.39 -47.53 -7.24
CA ALA A 296 -26.94 -47.31 -5.91
C ALA A 296 -25.95 -47.75 -4.80
N TRP A 297 -24.96 -46.92 -4.48
CA TRP A 297 -24.07 -47.13 -3.33
C TRP A 297 -24.62 -46.40 -2.11
N GLY A 298 -25.06 -47.16 -1.11
CA GLY A 298 -25.72 -46.62 0.09
C GLY A 298 -24.80 -45.85 1.04
N ASN A 299 -23.49 -46.03 0.95
CA ASN A 299 -22.48 -45.30 1.72
C ASN A 299 -21.10 -45.39 1.05
N VAL A 300 -20.13 -44.62 1.58
CA VAL A 300 -18.75 -44.57 1.06
C VAL A 300 -18.04 -45.93 1.11
N GLN A 301 -18.27 -46.73 2.15
CA GLN A 301 -17.63 -48.05 2.29
C GLN A 301 -18.08 -48.99 1.17
N THR A 302 -19.40 -49.04 0.92
CA THR A 302 -19.99 -49.82 -0.17
C THR A 302 -19.55 -49.29 -1.53
N ALA A 303 -19.42 -47.97 -1.69
CA ALA A 303 -18.92 -47.37 -2.92
C ALA A 303 -17.47 -47.79 -3.22
N LEU A 304 -16.56 -47.64 -2.25
CA LEU A 304 -15.15 -48.00 -2.41
C LEU A 304 -14.97 -49.51 -2.66
N GLN A 305 -15.71 -50.36 -1.94
CA GLN A 305 -15.67 -51.81 -2.16
C GLN A 305 -16.14 -52.18 -3.58
N ASN A 306 -17.20 -51.53 -4.07
CA ASN A 306 -17.69 -51.79 -5.42
C ASN A 306 -16.75 -51.25 -6.51
N ILE A 307 -16.14 -50.09 -6.31
CA ILE A 307 -15.09 -49.56 -7.20
C ILE A 307 -13.90 -50.52 -7.24
N TYR A 308 -13.46 -51.01 -6.07
CA TYR A 308 -12.40 -51.99 -5.98
C TYR A 308 -12.74 -53.27 -6.75
N ASN A 309 -13.94 -53.82 -6.54
CA ASN A 309 -14.40 -55.02 -7.25
C ASN A 309 -14.50 -54.78 -8.77
N LEU A 310 -14.99 -53.61 -9.21
CA LEU A 310 -15.08 -53.25 -10.62
C LEU A 310 -13.69 -53.13 -11.25
N ALA A 311 -12.75 -52.46 -10.57
CA ALA A 311 -11.37 -52.33 -11.01
C ALA A 311 -10.67 -53.69 -11.07
N ALA A 312 -10.85 -54.53 -10.05
CA ALA A 312 -10.32 -55.89 -10.01
C ALA A 312 -10.86 -56.74 -11.16
N ASN A 313 -12.18 -56.68 -11.43
CA ASN A 313 -12.81 -57.39 -12.53
C ASN A 313 -12.35 -56.87 -13.90
N ALA A 314 -12.19 -55.55 -14.07
CA ALA A 314 -11.69 -54.97 -15.31
C ALA A 314 -10.23 -55.39 -15.58
N LEU A 315 -9.40 -55.47 -14.53
CA LEU A 315 -8.02 -55.94 -14.62
C LEU A 315 -7.92 -57.45 -14.89
N SER A 316 -8.82 -58.26 -14.34
CA SER A 316 -8.88 -59.70 -14.65
C SER A 316 -9.54 -60.01 -15.99
N SER A 317 -10.34 -59.07 -16.52
CA SER A 317 -10.99 -59.13 -17.83
C SER A 317 -10.10 -58.64 -18.97
N VAL A 318 -8.86 -58.23 -18.69
CA VAL A 318 -7.80 -58.36 -19.70
C VAL A 318 -7.47 -59.85 -19.79
N GLU A 319 -8.45 -60.64 -20.23
CA GLU A 319 -8.11 -61.81 -21.01
C GLU A 319 -7.26 -61.22 -22.14
N VAL A 320 -5.98 -61.62 -22.17
CA VAL A 320 -5.25 -61.63 -23.43
C VAL A 320 -6.19 -62.39 -24.34
N ASP A 321 -6.94 -61.67 -25.18
CA ASP A 321 -7.73 -62.31 -26.21
C ASP A 321 -6.72 -63.20 -26.92
N ASP A 322 -6.88 -64.51 -26.73
CA ASP A 322 -5.96 -65.54 -27.17
C ASP A 322 -5.98 -65.64 -28.71
N VAL A 323 -6.30 -64.54 -29.41
CA VAL A 323 -5.65 -64.12 -30.66
C VAL A 323 -4.18 -63.82 -30.37
N SER A 324 -3.50 -64.86 -29.87
CA SER A 324 -2.09 -65.09 -30.02
C SER A 324 -1.76 -64.84 -31.49
N ILE A 325 -1.04 -63.76 -31.76
CA ILE A 325 -0.40 -63.53 -33.05
C ILE A 325 0.69 -64.60 -33.16
N ILE A 326 0.31 -65.81 -33.57
CA ILE A 326 1.26 -66.85 -33.98
C ILE A 326 1.61 -66.55 -35.44
N GLY A 327 2.45 -65.53 -35.64
CA GLY A 327 3.26 -65.44 -36.84
C GLY A 327 4.59 -66.11 -36.52
N ASP A 328 4.83 -67.34 -36.98
CA ASP A 328 6.11 -68.02 -36.78
C ASP A 328 7.28 -67.39 -37.56
N GLY A 329 6.97 -66.38 -38.40
CA GLY A 329 7.95 -65.58 -39.13
C GLY A 329 8.73 -66.35 -40.21
N THR A 330 8.31 -67.58 -40.57
CA THR A 330 9.08 -68.43 -41.49
C THR A 330 8.43 -68.70 -42.84
N SER A 331 7.14 -68.42 -43.05
CA SER A 331 6.56 -68.37 -44.39
C SER A 331 6.44 -66.91 -44.86
N GLY A 332 6.87 -66.63 -46.09
CA GLY A 332 6.84 -65.29 -46.69
C GLY A 332 5.43 -64.72 -46.99
N ASP A 333 4.43 -65.09 -46.20
CA ASP A 333 3.10 -64.51 -46.26
C ASP A 333 3.03 -63.30 -45.30
N PRO A 334 2.51 -62.15 -45.74
CA PRO A 334 2.37 -60.98 -44.87
C PRO A 334 1.43 -61.30 -43.72
N LEU A 335 1.81 -60.83 -42.52
CA LEU A 335 1.07 -60.98 -41.28
C LEU A 335 -0.38 -60.44 -41.46
N GLU A 336 -1.34 -61.34 -41.64
CA GLU A 336 -2.75 -60.98 -41.76
C GLU A 336 -3.32 -60.82 -40.34
N VAL A 337 -3.19 -59.60 -39.80
CA VAL A 337 -3.91 -59.21 -38.59
C VAL A 337 -5.39 -59.28 -38.93
N ALA A 338 -6.10 -60.20 -38.28
CA ALA A 338 -7.49 -60.51 -38.56
C ALA A 338 -8.34 -59.27 -38.87
N VAL A 339 -9.09 -59.36 -39.97
CA VAL A 339 -10.13 -58.41 -40.34
C VAL A 339 -11.11 -58.31 -39.17
N VAL A 340 -11.11 -57.14 -38.53
CA VAL A 340 -12.07 -56.79 -37.48
C VAL A 340 -13.42 -56.54 -38.16
N ASP A 341 -14.36 -57.44 -37.85
CA ASP A 341 -15.79 -57.42 -38.16
C ASP A 341 -16.22 -57.57 -39.64
N GLY A 342 -17.10 -58.55 -39.85
CA GLY A 342 -17.70 -58.91 -41.13
C GLY A 342 -18.72 -57.88 -41.66
N GLY A 343 -18.29 -56.64 -41.83
CA GLY A 343 -19.00 -55.64 -42.63
C GLY A 343 -18.80 -55.92 -44.11
N VAL A 344 -19.90 -56.18 -44.84
CA VAL A 344 -19.91 -56.24 -46.31
C VAL A 344 -19.51 -54.86 -46.84
N TYR A 345 -18.40 -54.77 -47.58
CA TYR A 345 -18.05 -53.62 -48.43
C TYR A 345 -18.55 -53.86 -49.86
#